data_AF-A0A2E0F8F1-F1
#
_entry.id   AF-A0A2E0F8F1-F1
#
_cell.length_a   1.000
_cell.length_b   1.000
_cell.length_c   1.000
_cell.angle_alpha   90.00
_cell.angle_beta   90.00
_cell.angle_gamma   90.00
#
_symmetry.space_group_name_H-M   'P 1'
#
loop_
_entity.id
_entity.type
_entity.pdbx_description
1 polymer ?
#
loop_
_entity_poly.entity_id
_entity_poly.type
_entity_poly.pdbx_seq_one_letter_code
_entity_poly.pdbx_strand_id
1 'polypeptide(L)'
;MKKNYYDIIMNDRVNALKDLPFQVKFMSMQILAWMWSAVFGIYIIESIYAFGISAIAHALFITMTVLTALYFRQVQKEKISTSLRGKGGEHE
;
A
#
# COMPACT_ATOMS: atom_id res chain seq x y z
N MET A 1 24.11 -14.77 -13.67
CA MET A 1 23.26 -13.64 -13.22
C MET A 1 21.80 -14.11 -13.26
N LYS A 2 21.21 -14.50 -12.13
CA LYS A 2 19.82 -15.00 -12.10
C LYS A 2 18.91 -13.83 -12.46
N LYS A 3 18.18 -13.90 -13.59
CA LYS A 3 17.14 -12.91 -13.90
C LYS A 3 16.05 -13.06 -12.84
N ASN A 4 15.98 -12.09 -11.94
CA ASN A 4 15.02 -12.12 -10.85
C ASN A 4 13.69 -11.59 -11.40
N TYR A 5 12.93 -12.45 -12.07
CA TYR A 5 11.64 -12.10 -12.67
C TYR A 5 10.67 -11.49 -11.64
N TYR A 6 10.81 -11.92 -10.38
CA TYR A 6 10.08 -11.35 -9.26
C TYR A 6 10.38 -9.86 -9.05
N ASP A 7 11.65 -9.44 -9.14
CA ASP A 7 12.01 -8.03 -9.02
C ASP A 7 11.42 -7.19 -10.15
N ILE A 8 11.33 -7.73 -11.37
CA ILE A 8 10.77 -6.99 -12.51
C ILE A 8 9.31 -6.61 -12.27
N ILE A 9 8.56 -7.44 -11.54
CA ILE A 9 7.14 -7.21 -11.24
C ILE A 9 6.98 -6.42 -9.94
N MET A 10 7.67 -6.84 -8.87
CA MET A 10 7.39 -6.40 -7.51
C MET A 10 8.27 -5.23 -7.04
N ASN A 11 9.42 -5.00 -7.67
CA ASN A 11 10.36 -3.97 -7.24
C ASN A 11 9.93 -2.60 -7.77
N ASP A 12 9.68 -1.66 -6.86
CA ASP A 12 9.19 -0.30 -7.14
C ASP A 12 10.21 0.59 -7.89
N ARG A 13 11.48 0.16 -7.95
CA ARG A 13 12.57 0.83 -8.68
C ARG A 13 12.79 0.28 -10.09
N VAL A 14 12.28 -0.92 -10.37
CA VAL A 14 12.58 -1.65 -11.61
C VAL A 14 11.33 -1.92 -12.43
N ASN A 15 10.15 -1.97 -11.79
CA ASN A 15 8.88 -2.26 -12.46
C ASN A 15 8.49 -1.18 -13.48
N ALA A 16 7.49 -1.48 -14.31
CA ALA A 16 6.98 -0.57 -15.33
C ALA A 16 6.42 0.76 -14.76
N LEU A 17 6.14 0.81 -13.46
CA LEU A 17 5.60 1.97 -12.74
C LEU A 17 6.69 2.80 -12.07
N LYS A 18 7.99 2.46 -12.25
CA LYS A 18 9.13 3.05 -11.53
C LYS A 18 9.27 4.57 -11.63
N ASP A 19 8.78 5.18 -12.70
CA ASP A 19 8.92 6.63 -12.94
C ASP A 19 7.80 7.46 -12.28
N LEU A 20 6.80 6.80 -11.70
CA LEU A 20 5.63 7.44 -11.10
C LEU A 20 5.84 7.87 -9.64
N PRO A 21 5.02 8.78 -9.09
CA PRO A 21 5.02 9.08 -7.67
C PRO A 21 4.73 7.83 -6.83
N PHE A 22 5.34 7.73 -5.64
CA PHE A 22 5.19 6.58 -4.74
C PHE A 22 3.73 6.20 -4.47
N GLN A 23 2.86 7.19 -4.28
CA GLN A 23 1.43 6.96 -4.04
C GLN A 23 0.75 6.27 -5.22
N VAL A 24 1.09 6.65 -6.46
CA VAL A 24 0.55 6.02 -7.68
C VAL A 24 1.07 4.59 -7.80
N LYS A 25 2.37 4.37 -7.60
CA LYS A 25 2.97 3.02 -7.60
C LYS A 25 2.26 2.07 -6.64
N PHE A 26 2.09 2.52 -5.40
CA PHE A 26 1.46 1.72 -4.36
C PHE A 26 0.00 1.40 -4.70
N MET A 27 -0.78 2.41 -5.11
CA MET A 27 -2.19 2.21 -5.48
C MET A 27 -2.34 1.31 -6.70
N SER A 28 -1.50 1.46 -7.73
CA SER A 28 -1.54 0.63 -8.93
C SER A 28 -1.18 -0.84 -8.63
N MET A 29 -0.13 -1.09 -7.85
CA MET A 29 0.22 -2.44 -7.40
C MET A 29 -0.92 -3.05 -6.56
N GLN A 30 -1.61 -2.22 -5.77
CA GLN A 30 -2.73 -2.68 -4.97
C GLN A 30 -3.94 -3.08 -5.82
N ILE A 31 -4.30 -2.28 -6.82
CA ILE A 31 -5.38 -2.58 -7.76
C ILE A 31 -5.07 -3.86 -8.55
N LEU A 32 -3.82 -4.02 -9.00
CA LEU A 32 -3.39 -5.22 -9.71
C LEU A 32 -3.58 -6.48 -8.84
N ALA A 33 -3.24 -6.41 -7.56
CA ALA A 33 -3.47 -7.51 -6.61
C ALA A 33 -4.97 -7.84 -6.48
N TRP A 34 -5.85 -6.83 -6.46
CA TRP A 34 -7.30 -7.05 -6.44
C TRP A 34 -7.81 -7.69 -7.73
N MET A 35 -7.33 -7.24 -8.89
CA MET A 35 -7.72 -7.81 -10.18
C MET A 35 -7.37 -9.30 -10.25
N TRP A 36 -6.15 -9.67 -9.84
CA TRP A 36 -5.74 -11.08 -9.82
C TRP A 36 -6.54 -11.90 -8.80
N SER A 37 -6.77 -11.36 -7.60
CA SER A 37 -7.64 -12.02 -6.60
C SER A 37 -9.05 -12.25 -7.14
N ALA A 38 -9.60 -11.28 -7.89
CA ALA A 38 -10.91 -11.41 -8.51
C ALA A 38 -10.99 -12.51 -9.57
N VAL A 39 -10.00 -12.55 -10.46
CA VAL A 39 -9.91 -13.59 -11.50
C VAL A 39 -9.82 -14.98 -10.87
N PHE A 40 -8.96 -15.17 -9.85
CA PHE A 40 -8.85 -16.47 -9.17
C PHE A 40 -10.09 -16.82 -8.35
N GLY A 41 -10.71 -15.84 -7.69
CA GLY A 41 -11.92 -16.05 -6.88
C GLY A 41 -13.12 -16.50 -7.71
N ILE A 42 -13.31 -15.89 -8.88
CA ILE A 42 -14.37 -16.30 -9.83
C ILE A 42 -14.04 -17.67 -10.44
N TYR A 43 -12.78 -17.88 -10.83
CA TYR A 43 -12.33 -19.12 -11.48
C TYR A 43 -12.41 -20.36 -10.57
N ILE A 44 -12.02 -20.25 -9.30
CA ILE A 44 -11.91 -21.40 -8.40
C ILE A 44 -13.25 -21.81 -7.80
N ILE A 45 -14.17 -20.86 -7.61
CA ILE A 45 -15.32 -21.07 -6.73
C ILE A 45 -16.65 -21.15 -7.50
N GLU A 46 -16.73 -20.70 -8.76
CA GLU A 46 -17.97 -20.54 -9.58
C GLU A 46 -19.15 -19.85 -8.85
N SER A 47 -18.96 -19.40 -7.61
CA SER A 47 -19.95 -18.76 -6.76
C SER A 47 -19.54 -17.32 -6.52
N ILE A 48 -20.27 -16.44 -7.20
CA ILE A 48 -20.12 -14.98 -7.10
C ILE A 48 -20.33 -14.47 -5.66
N TYR A 49 -21.11 -15.20 -4.85
CA TYR A 49 -21.44 -14.82 -3.48
C TYR A 49 -20.25 -15.03 -2.53
N ALA A 50 -19.59 -16.18 -2.64
CA ALA A 50 -18.36 -16.48 -1.88
C ALA A 50 -17.21 -15.56 -2.31
N PHE A 51 -17.12 -15.26 -3.61
CA PHE A 51 -16.19 -14.26 -4.11
C PHE A 51 -16.46 -12.86 -3.52
N GLY A 52 -17.71 -12.41 -3.47
CA GLY A 52 -18.08 -11.11 -2.92
C GLY A 52 -17.65 -10.92 -1.46
N ILE A 53 -17.85 -11.95 -0.61
CA ILE A 53 -17.41 -11.92 0.79
C ILE A 53 -15.87 -11.84 0.88
N SER A 54 -15.16 -12.64 0.08
CA SER A 54 -13.70 -12.63 0.02
C SER A 54 -13.14 -11.29 -0.44
N ALA A 55 -13.75 -10.66 -1.45
CA ALA A 55 -13.35 -9.36 -1.97
C ALA A 55 -13.51 -8.26 -0.91
N ILE A 56 -14.63 -8.25 -0.17
CA ILE A 56 -14.83 -7.32 0.95
C ILE A 56 -13.78 -7.53 2.05
N ALA A 57 -13.49 -8.77 2.42
CA ALA A 57 -12.47 -9.08 3.42
C ALA A 57 -11.07 -8.56 3.01
N HIS A 58 -10.68 -8.79 1.75
CA HIS A 58 -9.43 -8.24 1.20
C HIS A 58 -9.42 -6.71 1.19
N ALA A 59 -10.54 -6.09 0.83
CA ALA A 59 -10.68 -4.64 0.82
C ALA A 59 -10.41 -4.02 2.18
N LEU A 60 -11.03 -4.59 3.21
CA LEU A 60 -10.87 -4.16 4.59
C LEU A 60 -9.41 -4.33 5.04
N PHE A 61 -8.79 -5.47 4.73
CA PHE A 61 -7.39 -5.74 5.10
C PHE A 61 -6.42 -4.70 4.52
N ILE A 62 -6.61 -4.36 3.25
CA ILE A 62 -5.77 -3.38 2.55
C ILE A 62 -6.03 -1.97 3.08
N THR A 63 -7.30 -1.62 3.29
CA THR A 63 -7.69 -0.33 3.86
C THR A 63 -7.05 -0.13 5.23
N MET A 64 -7.11 -1.14 6.09
CA MET A 64 -6.47 -1.11 7.41
C MET A 64 -4.97 -0.93 7.32
N THR A 65 -4.30 -1.64 6.40
CA THR A 65 -2.85 -1.48 6.18
C THR A 65 -2.47 -0.05 5.80
N VAL A 66 -3.25 0.57 4.90
CA VAL A 66 -3.03 1.97 4.48
C VAL A 66 -3.31 2.94 5.63
N LEU A 67 -4.40 2.73 6.37
CA LEU A 67 -4.73 3.56 7.54
C LEU A 67 -3.62 3.51 8.60
N THR A 68 -3.03 2.34 8.85
CA THR A 68 -1.88 2.20 9.75
C THR A 68 -0.67 2.99 9.25
N ALA A 69 -0.36 2.92 7.95
CA ALA A 69 0.73 3.70 7.36
C ALA A 69 0.47 5.22 7.46
N LEU A 70 -0.76 5.66 7.22
CA LEU A 70 -1.17 7.06 7.38
C LEU A 70 -1.05 7.52 8.83
N TYR A 71 -1.49 6.70 9.77
CA TYR A 71 -1.37 6.97 11.20
C TYR A 71 0.09 7.16 11.62
N PHE A 72 1.00 6.26 11.20
CA PHE A 72 2.43 6.40 11.46
C PHE A 72 3.02 7.67 10.86
N ARG A 73 2.62 8.04 9.64
CA ARG A 73 3.04 9.30 9.02
C ARG A 73 2.54 10.51 9.80
N GLN A 74 1.30 10.49 10.30
CA GLN A 74 0.75 11.57 11.09
C GLN A 74 1.51 11.72 12.42
N VAL A 75 1.72 10.62 13.15
CA VAL A 75 2.48 10.64 14.41
C VAL A 75 3.92 11.13 14.18
N GLN A 76 4.59 10.73 13.11
CA GLN A 76 5.93 11.23 12.78
C GLN A 76 5.94 12.74 12.48
N LYS A 77 4.95 13.25 11.74
CA LYS A 77 4.81 14.69 11.48
C LYS A 77 4.57 15.48 12.77
N GLU A 78 3.71 14.99 13.67
CA GLU A 78 3.46 15.61 14.97
C GLU A 78 4.69 15.60 15.87
N LYS A 79 5.47 14.51 15.86
CA LYS A 79 6.77 14.45 16.58
C LYS A 79 7.77 15.46 16.04
N ILE A 80 7.88 15.61 14.71
CA ILE A 80 8.76 16.61 14.09
C ILE A 80 8.29 18.04 14.44
N SER A 81 6.99 18.33 14.34
CA SER A 81 6.41 19.63 14.73
C SER A 81 6.71 19.97 16.20
N THR A 82 6.49 19.02 17.10
CA THR A 82 6.79 19.19 18.54
C THR A 82 8.29 19.31 18.81
N SER A 83 9.13 18.53 18.12
CA SER A 83 10.59 18.60 18.25
C SER A 83 11.17 19.92 17.71
N LEU A 84 10.52 20.55 16.72
CA LEU A 84 10.90 21.87 16.20
C LEU A 84 10.41 23.00 17.13
N ARG A 85 9.31 22.78 17.88
CA ARG A 85 8.79 23.72 18.89
C ARG A 85 9.60 23.74 20.20
N GLY A 86 10.57 22.83 20.38
CA GLY A 86 11.41 22.72 21.57
C GLY A 86 12.84 23.28 21.44
N LYS A 87 13.18 23.95 20.34
CA LYS A 87 14.56 24.43 20.09
C LYS A 87 14.57 25.92 19.75
N GLY A 88 14.03 26.75 20.65
CA GLY A 88 14.05 28.22 20.48
C GLY A 88 13.16 29.04 21.41
N GLY A 89 12.73 28.50 22.54
CA GLY A 89 11.85 29.19 23.50
C GLY A 89 12.51 29.55 24.83
N GLU A 90 13.83 29.49 24.91
CA GLU A 90 14.62 29.87 26.09
C GLU A 90 15.43 31.12 25.75
N HIS A 91 14.74 32.25 25.61
CA HIS A 91 15.35 33.56 25.75
C HIS A 91 14.37 34.39 26.57
N GLU A 92 14.65 34.41 27.87
CA GLU A 92 14.39 35.53 28.77
C GLU A 92 14.89 36.85 28.17
#